data_AF-A0A1V4PUF5-F1
#
_entry.id   AF-A0A1V4PUF5-F1
#
_cell.length_a   1.000
_cell.length_b   1.000
_cell.length_c   1.000
_cell.angle_alpha   90.00
_cell.angle_beta   90.00
_cell.angle_gamma   90.00
#
_symmetry.space_group_name_H-M   'P 1'
#
loop_
_entity.id
_entity.type
_entity.pdbx_description
1 polymer ?
#
loop_
_entity_poly.entity_id
_entity_poly.type
_entity_poly.pdbx_seq_one_letter_code
_entity_poly.pdbx_strand_id
1 'polypeptide(L)' 'MTALRAAALAFGLLALCAGGLQLWAYASSGYPRHLVLGVFAVAVGLSVVVAAVSRKGPRWP' A
#
# COMPACT_ATOMS: atom_id res chain seq x y z
N MET A 1 -2.79 -18.95 -9.96
CA MET A 1 -3.31 -18.08 -8.87
C MET A 1 -2.24 -17.59 -7.90
N THR A 2 -1.16 -18.33 -7.67
CA THR A 2 -0.05 -17.96 -6.75
C THR A 2 0.80 -16.78 -7.26
N ALA A 3 1.14 -16.75 -8.54
CA ALA A 3 1.95 -15.66 -9.12
C ALA A 3 1.29 -14.28 -8.99
N LEU A 4 -0.04 -14.19 -9.21
CA LEU A 4 -0.79 -12.94 -9.07
C LEU A 4 -0.82 -12.44 -7.61
N ARG A 5 -0.96 -13.35 -6.63
CA ARG A 5 -0.89 -13.01 -5.21
C ARG A 5 0.51 -12.55 -4.79
N ALA A 6 1.55 -13.21 -5.29
CA ALA A 6 2.93 -12.81 -5.04
C ALA A 6 3.23 -11.41 -5.61
N ALA A 7 2.77 -11.13 -6.83
CA ALA A 7 2.89 -9.82 -7.45
C ALA A 7 2.12 -8.74 -6.66
N ALA A 8 0.91 -9.04 -6.20
CA ALA A 8 0.13 -8.13 -5.36
C ALA A 8 0.83 -7.84 -4.01
N LEU A 9 1.40 -8.85 -3.37
CA LEU A 9 2.18 -8.67 -2.13
C LEU A 9 3.43 -7.81 -2.37
N ALA A 10 4.19 -8.08 -3.41
CA ALA A 10 5.38 -7.29 -3.75
C ALA A 10 5.01 -5.82 -4.01
N PHE A 11 3.93 -5.58 -4.77
CA PHE A 11 3.41 -4.24 -5.00
C PHE A 11 2.97 -3.55 -3.72
N GLY A 12 2.22 -4.24 -2.85
CA GLY A 12 1.76 -3.69 -1.57
C GLY A 12 2.92 -3.30 -0.63
N LEU A 13 3.98 -4.11 -0.59
CA LEU A 13 5.20 -3.81 0.18
C LEU A 13 5.95 -2.61 -0.40
N LEU A 14 6.11 -2.53 -1.72
CA LEU A 14 6.73 -1.39 -2.38
C LEU A 14 5.93 -0.10 -2.15
N ALA A 15 4.59 -0.17 -2.20
CA ALA A 15 3.69 0.94 -1.92
C ALA A 15 3.81 1.43 -0.46
N LEU A 16 3.94 0.51 0.50
CA LEU A 16 4.20 0.85 1.91
C LEU A 16 5.55 1.56 2.09
N CYS A 17 6.61 1.06 1.45
CA CYS A 17 7.93 1.71 1.49
C CYS A 17 7.90 3.09 0.85
N ALA A 18 7.24 3.25 -0.31
CA ALA A 18 7.10 4.53 -0.99
C ALA A 18 6.30 5.53 -0.15
N GLY A 19 5.17 5.11 0.42
CA GLY A 19 4.34 5.95 1.27
C GLY A 19 5.03 6.34 2.59
N GLY A 20 5.75 5.41 3.21
CA GLY A 20 6.56 5.64 4.40
C GLY A 20 7.70 6.63 4.15
N LEU A 21 8.39 6.50 3.01
CA LEU A 21 9.42 7.46 2.59
C LEU A 21 8.83 8.86 2.32
N GLN A 22 7.63 8.95 1.76
CA GLN A 22 6.94 10.24 1.56
C GLN A 22 6.50 10.88 2.88
N LEU A 23 6.05 10.08 3.84
CA LEU A 23 5.76 10.54 5.21
C LEU A 23 7.03 11.03 5.92
N TRP A 24 8.15 10.33 5.74
CA TRP A 24 9.44 10.75 6.29
C TRP A 24 9.96 12.04 5.61
N ALA A 25 9.78 12.17 4.30
CA ALA A 25 10.08 13.40 3.56
C ALA A 25 9.18 14.58 3.98
N TYR A 26 7.94 14.33 4.39
CA TYR A 26 7.10 15.37 4.99
C TYR A 26 7.68 15.85 6.32
N ALA A 27 8.12 14.93 7.19
CA ALA A 27 8.72 15.28 8.47
C ALA A 27 10.01 16.12 8.31
N SER A 28 10.77 15.93 7.21
CA SER A 28 12.00 16.68 6.96
C SER A 28 11.81 17.97 6.15
N SER A 29 10.77 18.06 5.30
CA SER A 29 10.63 19.12 4.31
C SER A 29 9.38 20.00 4.49
N GLY A 30 8.40 19.58 5.30
CA GLY A 30 7.22 20.36 5.67
C GLY A 30 6.17 20.57 4.57
N TYR A 31 6.37 20.03 3.36
CA TYR A 31 5.44 20.23 2.25
C TYR A 31 4.21 19.29 2.35
N PRO A 32 2.98 19.82 2.48
CA PRO A 32 1.77 19.03 2.73
C PRO A 32 1.44 18.01 1.62
N ARG A 33 1.92 18.22 0.39
CA ARG A 33 1.77 17.24 -0.71
C ARG A 33 2.36 15.87 -0.39
N HIS A 34 3.46 15.82 0.36
CA HIS A 34 4.14 14.55 0.69
C HIS A 34 3.37 13.77 1.76
N LEU A 35 2.68 14.47 2.65
CA LEU A 35 1.77 13.85 3.62
C LEU A 35 0.60 13.15 2.91
N VAL A 36 -0.09 13.87 2.02
CA VAL A 36 -1.28 13.34 1.32
C VAL A 36 -0.92 12.12 0.46
N LEU A 37 0.15 12.22 -0.33
CA LEU A 37 0.62 11.12 -1.17
C LEU A 37 1.11 9.94 -0.33
N GLY A 38 1.80 10.21 0.78
CA GLY A 38 2.30 9.18 1.69
C GLY A 38 1.18 8.39 2.36
N VAL A 39 0.18 9.08 2.93
CA VAL A 39 -1.00 8.44 3.55
C VAL A 39 -1.79 7.64 2.51
N PHE A 40 -1.97 8.19 1.32
CA PHE A 40 -2.65 7.49 0.22
C PHE A 40 -1.92 6.20 -0.16
N ALA A 41 -0.60 6.26 -0.37
CA ALA A 41 0.20 5.09 -0.72
C ALA A 41 0.19 4.02 0.39
N VAL A 42 0.23 4.42 1.66
CA VAL A 42 0.11 3.50 2.81
C VAL A 42 -1.26 2.81 2.84
N ALA A 43 -2.36 3.58 2.68
CA ALA A 43 -3.71 3.02 2.67
C ALA A 43 -3.91 2.02 1.52
N VAL A 44 -3.42 2.35 0.32
CA VAL A 44 -3.46 1.46 -0.84
C VAL A 44 -2.61 0.21 -0.60
N GLY A 45 -1.38 0.36 -0.11
CA GLY A 45 -0.49 -0.76 0.20
C GLY A 45 -1.12 -1.74 1.19
N LEU A 46 -1.69 -1.22 2.29
CA LEU A 46 -2.42 -2.03 3.27
C LEU A 46 -3.62 -2.76 2.64
N SER A 47 -4.42 -2.07 1.84
CA SER A 47 -5.57 -2.68 1.16
C SER A 47 -5.16 -3.83 0.24
N VAL A 48 -4.09 -3.65 -0.55
CA VAL A 48 -3.58 -4.69 -1.46
C VAL A 48 -3.02 -5.87 -0.68
N VAL A 49 -2.25 -5.63 0.38
CA VAL A 49 -1.72 -6.71 1.25
C VAL A 49 -2.87 -7.50 1.89
N VAL A 50 -3.88 -6.82 2.44
CA VAL A 50 -5.05 -7.47 3.05
C VAL A 50 -5.84 -8.28 2.01
N ALA A 51 -6.01 -7.76 0.80
CA ALA A 51 -6.66 -8.48 -0.30
C ALA A 51 -5.86 -9.70 -0.76
N ALA A 52 -4.54 -9.59 -0.84
CA ALA A 52 -3.66 -10.68 -1.25
C ALA A 52 -3.61 -11.81 -0.20
N VAL A 53 -3.64 -11.46 1.09
CA VAL A 53 -3.63 -12.42 2.22
C VAL A 53 -5.03 -12.96 2.53
N SER A 54 -6.10 -12.20 2.21
CA SER A 54 -7.48 -12.64 2.41
C SER A 54 -7.78 -13.92 1.63
N ARG A 55 -8.13 -14.96 2.37
CA ARG A 55 -8.65 -16.24 1.82
C ARG A 55 -10.15 -16.21 1.56
N LYS A 56 -10.87 -15.15 1.97
CA LYS A 56 -12.28 -14.93 1.58
C LYS A 56 -12.32 -14.65 0.08
N GLY A 57 -12.67 -15.66 -0.71
CA GLY A 57 -13.11 -15.44 -2.09
C GLY A 57 -14.31 -14.51 -2.14
N PRO A 58 -14.51 -13.78 -3.25
CA PRO A 58 -15.64 -12.86 -3.40
C PRO A 58 -16.93 -13.63 -3.18
N ARG A 59 -17.69 -13.17 -2.18
CA ARG A 59 -19.00 -13.70 -1.83
C ARG A 59 -20.01 -12.97 -2.68
N TRP A 60 -19.99 -13.24 -3.97
CA TRP A 60 -21.12 -12.86 -4.80
C TRP A 60 -22.25 -13.86 -4.50
N PRO A 61 -23.48 -13.40 -4.19
CA PRO A 61 -24.64 -14.26 -4.19
C PRO A 61 -24.95 -14.80 -5.60
#